data_AF-A0AA40R3S5-F1
#
_entry.id   AF-A0AA40R3S5-F1
#
_cell.length_a   1.000
_cell.length_b   1.000
_cell.length_c   1.000
_cell.angle_alpha   90.00
_cell.angle_beta   90.00
_cell.angle_gamma   90.00
#
_symmetry.space_group_name_H-M   'P 1'
#
loop_
_entity.id
_entity.type
_entity.pdbx_description
1 polymer ?
#
loop_
_entity_poly.entity_id
_entity_poly.type
_entity_poly.pdbx_seq_one_letter_code
_entity_poly.pdbx_strand_id
1 'polypeptide(L)'
;MLSRTREALIALYQDGSVQPSEPSSALVSLADLYLHAAQYRTRHIAMVWPATLKTLTVVHALATLARWHEGDKQGVRGMLFPVKTNVFYRLNHLHFDRNSLLHIASELAEVNENTKVTRSMRDKDAFLFSLADGGLPQVSGEPFNPTIGELLPFFLATPDFSGWNGCDARLLALVRAKLARRAHAKALQMNCAIVGNPRTAPDAFFALDGRMKEEELRKACKSLVKLGPPEVVLVQATRAVRLEAPGWKRHLARFCLMLEDVFQGAMPGVVVVTDDPHAAYRLKDELWERNHKRDPQHRWHTSHEFRISGVPSTVGNEGLLTAGTREAAHPFPREFDVHIVDAEAAKVASRLVRIAGAANGGRAAAKPLAEAATFLSRLAALPCGVLHMSEYLAGPDITDRTRKEFDWPTHLGAVLEFNFSVGVGDDQPALLDCLERGSKLFGNYHAATPFAHKLATLVANAVTGKKRSVAIVFTNALYRRLEPVMNLYE
;
A
#
# COMPACT_ATOMS: atom_id res chain seq x y z
N MET A 1 23.13 -1.92 -7.86
CA MET A 1 22.68 -1.25 -9.10
C MET A 1 22.32 0.17 -8.75
N LEU A 2 22.82 1.14 -9.51
CA LEU A 2 22.35 2.53 -9.41
C LEU A 2 20.88 2.58 -9.84
N SER A 3 20.09 3.39 -9.15
CA SER A 3 18.67 3.55 -9.45
C SER A 3 18.49 4.51 -10.63
N ARG A 4 17.89 4.02 -11.72
CA ARG A 4 17.61 4.82 -12.94
C ARG A 4 16.77 6.04 -12.61
N THR A 5 15.74 5.85 -11.79
CA THR A 5 14.86 6.95 -11.36
C THR A 5 15.62 7.98 -10.53
N ARG A 6 16.57 7.56 -9.68
CA ARG A 6 17.32 8.47 -8.80
C ARG A 6 18.24 9.41 -9.58
N GLU A 7 18.86 8.93 -10.65
CA GLU A 7 19.74 9.72 -11.51
C GLU A 7 18.97 10.77 -12.32
N ALA A 8 17.71 10.48 -12.65
CA ALA A 8 16.85 11.36 -13.43
C ALA A 8 16.02 12.34 -12.60
N LEU A 9 16.23 12.42 -11.28
CA LEU A 9 15.45 13.32 -10.42
C LEU A 9 15.78 14.79 -10.73
N ILE A 10 14.74 15.56 -11.02
CA ILE A 10 14.79 17.02 -11.04
C ILE A 10 14.09 17.56 -9.79
N ALA A 11 14.37 18.82 -9.44
CA ALA A 11 13.71 19.45 -8.30
C ALA A 11 12.18 19.47 -8.48
N LEU A 12 11.48 19.05 -7.43
CA LEU A 12 10.02 18.98 -7.38
C LEU A 12 9.53 19.92 -6.29
N TYR A 13 8.50 20.72 -6.55
CA TYR A 13 7.97 21.70 -5.60
C TYR A 13 6.51 21.38 -5.28
N GLN A 14 6.13 21.57 -4.01
CA GLN A 14 4.74 21.55 -3.58
C GLN A 14 4.19 22.98 -3.54
N ASP A 15 2.90 23.14 -3.77
CA ASP A 15 2.23 24.44 -3.66
C ASP A 15 2.55 25.15 -2.33
N GLY A 16 2.94 26.42 -2.44
CA GLY A 16 3.30 27.26 -1.28
C GLY A 16 4.66 26.93 -0.66
N SER A 17 5.44 26.00 -1.22
CA SER A 17 6.82 25.71 -0.78
C SER A 17 7.84 26.33 -1.71
N VAL A 18 8.74 27.14 -1.15
CA VAL A 18 9.91 27.68 -1.85
C VAL A 18 11.03 26.64 -1.93
N GLN A 19 11.07 25.69 -1.00
CA GLN A 19 12.08 24.62 -0.97
C GLN A 19 11.62 23.43 -1.82
N PRO A 20 12.56 22.78 -2.53
CA PRO A 20 12.24 21.55 -3.24
C PRO A 20 11.91 20.42 -2.27
N SER A 21 11.12 19.48 -2.77
CA SER A 21 10.80 18.20 -2.16
C SER A 21 11.56 17.10 -2.87
N GLU A 22 12.02 16.11 -2.11
CA GLU A 22 12.73 14.94 -2.61
C GLU A 22 11.81 13.70 -2.53
N PRO A 23 11.71 12.91 -3.61
CA PRO A 23 11.05 11.61 -3.54
C PRO A 23 11.75 10.67 -2.56
N SER A 24 10.97 9.97 -1.72
CA SER A 24 11.50 8.95 -0.81
C SER A 24 12.12 7.78 -1.56
N SER A 25 13.01 7.06 -0.88
CA SER A 25 13.60 5.82 -1.41
C SER A 25 12.54 4.81 -1.87
N ALA A 26 11.40 4.77 -1.18
CA ALA A 26 10.27 3.91 -1.53
C ALA A 26 9.59 4.32 -2.84
N LEU A 27 9.37 5.62 -3.08
CA LEU A 27 8.84 6.11 -4.36
C LEU A 27 9.78 5.79 -5.51
N VAL A 28 11.07 6.06 -5.32
CA VAL A 28 12.12 5.79 -6.32
C VAL A 28 12.19 4.30 -6.64
N SER A 29 12.19 3.44 -5.62
CA SER A 29 12.21 1.98 -5.81
C SER A 29 10.94 1.47 -6.52
N LEU A 30 9.79 2.08 -6.22
CA LEU A 30 8.53 1.72 -6.87
C LEU A 30 8.49 2.18 -8.33
N ALA A 31 9.05 3.34 -8.66
CA ALA A 31 9.20 3.82 -10.03
C ALA A 31 10.18 2.95 -10.84
N ASP A 32 11.29 2.51 -10.25
CA ASP A 32 12.20 1.55 -10.88
C ASP A 32 11.51 0.20 -11.13
N LEU A 33 10.73 -0.30 -10.18
CA LEU A 33 9.95 -1.53 -10.36
C LEU A 33 8.88 -1.36 -11.45
N TYR A 34 8.25 -0.18 -11.52
CA TYR A 34 7.29 0.18 -12.56
C TYR A 34 7.94 0.19 -13.96
N LEU A 35 9.13 0.79 -14.09
CA LEU A 35 9.93 0.78 -15.32
C LEU A 35 10.37 -0.64 -15.72
N HIS A 36 10.81 -1.43 -14.74
CA HIS A 36 11.16 -2.83 -14.95
C HIS A 36 9.95 -3.63 -15.46
N ALA A 37 8.78 -3.45 -14.84
CA ALA A 37 7.55 -4.10 -15.29
C ALA A 37 7.14 -3.65 -16.70
N ALA A 38 7.27 -2.37 -17.02
CA ALA A 38 7.00 -1.85 -18.36
C ALA A 38 7.91 -2.47 -19.43
N GLN A 39 9.21 -2.56 -19.14
CA GLN A 39 10.22 -3.07 -20.07
C GLN A 39 10.12 -4.59 -20.28
N TYR A 40 10.00 -5.36 -19.19
CA TYR A 40 10.09 -6.82 -19.22
C TYR A 40 8.75 -7.54 -19.11
N ARG A 41 7.64 -6.79 -19.06
CA ARG A 41 6.27 -7.31 -18.91
C ARG A 41 6.09 -8.25 -17.72
N THR A 42 6.87 -8.01 -16.67
CA THR A 42 6.84 -8.79 -15.42
C THR A 42 5.71 -8.38 -14.48
N ARG A 43 5.34 -9.28 -13.56
CA ARG A 43 4.23 -9.09 -12.62
C ARG A 43 4.73 -9.14 -11.18
N HIS A 44 4.35 -8.14 -10.38
CA HIS A 44 4.87 -7.92 -9.03
C HIS A 44 3.76 -7.51 -8.06
N ILE A 45 3.95 -7.86 -6.80
CA ILE A 45 3.24 -7.31 -5.64
C ILE A 45 4.26 -6.55 -4.81
N ALA A 46 4.29 -5.24 -4.95
CA ALA A 46 5.12 -4.34 -4.17
C ALA A 46 4.47 -4.08 -2.80
N MET A 47 5.13 -4.54 -1.75
CA MET A 47 4.72 -4.33 -0.36
C MET A 47 5.45 -3.12 0.21
N VAL A 48 4.79 -1.96 0.19
CA VAL A 48 5.31 -0.71 0.74
C VAL A 48 4.97 -0.66 2.23
N TRP A 49 5.95 -0.87 3.11
CA TRP A 49 5.66 -1.07 4.55
C TRP A 49 6.83 -0.56 5.41
N PRO A 50 6.62 -0.04 6.64
CA PRO A 50 5.34 0.10 7.37
C PRO A 50 4.45 1.28 6.97
N ALA A 51 4.97 2.27 6.24
CA ALA A 51 4.19 3.41 5.78
C ALA A 51 3.38 3.09 4.51
N THR A 52 2.38 3.92 4.20
CA THR A 52 1.53 3.79 3.01
C THR A 52 1.67 4.99 2.08
N LEU A 53 1.71 4.71 0.77
CA LEU A 53 1.69 5.72 -0.28
C LEU A 53 0.25 5.91 -0.77
N LYS A 54 -0.27 7.14 -0.64
CA LYS A 54 -1.62 7.52 -1.03
C LYS A 54 -1.73 7.83 -2.53
N THR A 55 -0.65 8.31 -3.14
CA THR A 55 -0.67 8.87 -4.49
C THR A 55 0.29 8.12 -5.40
N LEU A 56 -0.19 7.04 -6.02
CA LEU A 56 0.61 6.25 -6.97
C LEU A 56 0.82 6.94 -8.32
N THR A 57 0.12 8.05 -8.58
CA THR A 57 0.26 8.79 -9.83
C THR A 57 1.63 9.44 -9.98
N VAL A 58 2.30 9.78 -8.86
CA VAL A 58 3.66 10.32 -8.85
C VAL A 58 4.67 9.29 -9.36
N VAL A 59 4.44 8.00 -9.11
CA VAL A 59 5.30 6.90 -9.62
C VAL A 59 5.39 6.95 -11.14
N HIS A 60 4.27 7.17 -11.81
CA HIS A 60 4.24 7.29 -13.27
C HIS A 60 5.00 8.54 -13.74
N ALA A 61 4.81 9.68 -13.08
CA ALA A 61 5.52 10.91 -13.45
C ALA A 61 7.05 10.76 -13.32
N LEU A 62 7.51 10.15 -12.22
CA LEU A 62 8.95 9.87 -11.99
C LEU A 62 9.50 8.88 -13.01
N ALA A 63 8.75 7.82 -13.34
CA ALA A 63 9.15 6.84 -14.35
C ALA A 63 9.24 7.46 -15.76
N THR A 64 8.28 8.31 -16.12
CA THR A 64 8.29 9.02 -17.40
C THR A 64 9.47 9.99 -17.48
N LEU A 65 9.77 10.72 -16.40
CA LEU A 65 10.95 11.58 -16.32
C LEU A 65 12.25 10.79 -16.49
N ALA A 66 12.36 9.62 -15.86
CA ALA A 66 13.51 8.73 -16.02
C ALA A 66 13.70 8.26 -17.47
N ARG A 67 12.61 7.94 -18.17
CA ARG A 67 12.67 7.63 -19.61
C ARG A 67 13.14 8.80 -20.45
N TRP A 68 12.67 10.02 -20.16
CA TRP A 68 13.13 11.20 -20.88
C TRP A 68 14.62 11.42 -20.68
N HIS A 69 15.11 11.32 -19.45
CA HIS A 69 16.53 11.44 -19.13
C HIS A 69 17.41 10.41 -19.88
N GLU A 70 16.87 9.23 -20.17
CA GLU A 70 17.55 8.17 -20.94
C GLU A 70 17.42 8.30 -22.47
N GLY A 71 16.80 9.36 -22.98
CA GLY A 71 16.62 9.55 -24.42
C GLY A 71 15.27 9.11 -24.98
N ASP A 72 14.40 8.50 -24.19
CA ASP A 72 13.09 8.02 -24.62
C ASP A 72 12.04 9.13 -24.47
N LYS A 73 11.84 9.95 -25.52
CA LYS A 73 10.84 11.04 -25.51
C LYS A 73 9.41 10.54 -25.37
N GLN A 74 9.16 9.31 -25.77
CA GLN A 74 7.84 8.70 -25.70
C GLN A 74 7.44 8.36 -24.26
N GLY A 75 8.39 8.35 -23.30
CA GLY A 75 8.09 8.11 -21.90
C GLY A 75 7.53 6.70 -21.66
N VAL A 76 6.63 6.57 -20.68
CA VAL A 76 5.97 5.30 -20.37
C VAL A 76 4.47 5.42 -20.55
N ARG A 77 3.83 4.50 -21.27
CA ARG A 77 2.37 4.43 -21.31
C ARG A 77 1.84 3.61 -20.14
N GLY A 78 1.04 4.21 -19.26
CA GLY A 78 0.64 3.60 -18.00
C GLY A 78 -0.87 3.47 -17.80
N MET A 79 -1.28 2.53 -16.94
CA MET A 79 -2.65 2.46 -16.42
C MET A 79 -2.67 2.32 -14.90
N LEU A 80 -3.71 2.81 -14.22
CA LEU A 80 -3.91 2.74 -12.78
C LEU A 80 -5.35 2.32 -12.43
N PHE A 81 -5.48 1.38 -11.50
CA PHE A 81 -6.76 0.90 -11.01
C PHE A 81 -6.64 0.32 -9.60
N PRO A 82 -7.66 0.39 -8.74
CA PRO A 82 -8.82 1.27 -8.79
C PRO A 82 -8.46 2.69 -8.34
N VAL A 83 -9.21 3.67 -8.81
CA VAL A 83 -9.04 5.07 -8.39
C VAL A 83 -10.36 5.75 -8.04
N LYS A 84 -10.29 6.94 -7.43
CA LYS A 84 -11.42 7.87 -7.28
C LYS A 84 -11.37 8.94 -8.38
N THR A 85 -12.49 9.63 -8.59
CA THR A 85 -12.61 10.67 -9.64
C THR A 85 -11.57 11.80 -9.51
N ASN A 86 -11.10 12.10 -8.29
CA ASN A 86 -10.10 13.13 -8.01
C ASN A 86 -8.65 12.62 -8.03
N VAL A 87 -8.36 11.47 -8.64
CA VAL A 87 -7.03 10.83 -8.63
C VAL A 87 -5.87 11.75 -9.06
N PHE A 88 -6.12 12.62 -10.05
CA PHE A 88 -5.09 13.52 -10.59
C PHE A 88 -5.00 14.85 -9.86
N TYR A 89 -5.88 15.12 -8.88
CA TYR A 89 -5.91 16.40 -8.16
C TYR A 89 -4.54 16.79 -7.61
N ARG A 90 -3.83 15.83 -7.01
CA ARG A 90 -2.51 16.06 -6.42
C ARG A 90 -1.45 16.48 -7.43
N LEU A 91 -1.53 16.02 -8.68
CA LEU A 91 -0.56 16.38 -9.71
C LEU A 91 -0.66 17.85 -10.14
N ASN A 92 -1.78 18.51 -9.84
CA ASN A 92 -1.95 19.95 -10.06
C ASN A 92 -1.30 20.80 -8.96
N HIS A 93 -0.82 20.18 -7.88
CA HIS A 93 -0.18 20.85 -6.73
C HIS A 93 1.30 20.45 -6.58
N LEU A 94 1.82 19.69 -7.55
CA LEU A 94 3.21 19.28 -7.65
C LEU A 94 3.79 19.88 -8.92
N HIS A 95 4.94 20.52 -8.81
CA HIS A 95 5.59 21.23 -9.90
C HIS A 95 6.96 20.66 -10.16
N PHE A 96 7.34 20.58 -11.43
CA PHE A 96 8.71 20.29 -11.81
C PHE A 96 9.47 21.58 -12.06
N ASP A 97 10.75 21.61 -11.68
CA ASP A 97 11.62 22.73 -12.02
C ASP A 97 11.65 22.96 -13.54
N ARG A 98 11.23 24.15 -13.94
CA ARG A 98 11.10 24.52 -15.35
C ARG A 98 12.44 24.46 -16.07
N ASN A 99 13.52 24.92 -15.43
CA ASN A 99 14.83 25.01 -16.07
C ASN A 99 15.42 23.62 -16.32
N SER A 100 15.27 22.71 -15.37
CA SER A 100 15.66 21.31 -15.49
C SER A 100 14.87 20.60 -16.59
N LEU A 101 13.56 20.85 -16.70
CA LEU A 101 12.75 20.33 -17.81
C LEU A 101 13.21 20.86 -19.17
N LEU A 102 13.51 22.16 -19.27
CA LEU A 102 14.01 22.77 -20.50
C LEU A 102 15.39 22.23 -20.88
N HIS A 103 16.24 21.93 -19.91
CA HIS A 103 17.52 21.27 -20.14
C HIS A 103 17.32 19.90 -20.80
N ILE A 104 16.48 19.04 -20.21
CA ILE A 104 16.12 17.73 -20.80
C ILE A 104 15.53 17.92 -22.20
N ALA A 105 14.60 18.86 -22.38
CA ALA A 105 14.00 19.15 -23.68
C ALA A 105 15.06 19.55 -24.73
N SER A 106 16.02 20.39 -24.34
CA SER A 106 17.13 20.81 -25.22
C SER A 106 18.06 19.66 -25.61
N GLU A 107 18.35 18.74 -24.68
CA GLU A 107 19.21 17.59 -24.96
C GLU A 107 18.56 16.61 -25.92
N LEU A 108 17.23 16.52 -25.88
CA LEU A 108 16.46 15.60 -26.71
C LEU A 108 15.95 16.23 -28.01
N ALA A 109 16.06 17.54 -28.21
CA ALA A 109 15.47 18.22 -29.38
C ALA A 109 15.77 17.52 -30.71
N GLU A 110 14.75 17.35 -31.56
CA GLU A 110 14.81 16.66 -32.84
C GLU A 110 14.60 17.60 -34.03
N VAL A 111 15.03 18.86 -33.89
CA VAL A 111 15.11 19.83 -35.01
C VAL A 111 16.05 19.30 -36.11
N ASN A 112 17.11 18.61 -35.69
CA ASN A 112 18.01 17.80 -36.51
C ASN A 112 18.03 16.35 -35.97
N GLU A 113 18.70 15.44 -36.67
CA GLU A 113 18.93 14.09 -36.15
C GLU A 113 19.72 14.15 -34.83
N ASN A 114 19.19 13.49 -33.80
CA ASN A 114 19.75 13.51 -32.45
C ASN A 114 19.99 12.09 -31.96
N THR A 115 21.27 11.70 -31.86
CA THR A 115 21.68 10.35 -31.48
C THR A 115 21.41 10.02 -30.02
N LYS A 116 21.13 11.02 -29.16
CA LYS A 116 20.70 10.79 -27.78
C LYS A 116 19.25 10.28 -27.71
N VAL A 117 18.44 10.50 -28.75
CA VAL A 117 17.02 10.09 -28.76
C VAL A 117 16.90 8.62 -29.14
N THR A 118 16.35 7.81 -28.24
CA THR A 118 16.13 6.37 -28.46
C THR A 118 14.74 6.07 -29.01
N ARG A 119 13.73 6.85 -28.63
CA ARG A 119 12.36 6.79 -29.18
C ARG A 119 11.88 8.20 -29.51
N SER A 120 11.72 8.45 -30.81
CA SER A 120 11.37 9.76 -31.38
C SER A 120 9.94 10.20 -31.03
N MET A 121 9.77 11.51 -30.79
CA MET A 121 8.46 12.17 -30.72
C MET A 121 8.62 13.67 -31.02
N ARG A 122 8.83 14.02 -32.29
CA ARG A 122 9.13 15.41 -32.71
C ARG A 122 8.06 16.42 -32.32
N ASP A 123 6.78 16.03 -32.33
CA ASP A 123 5.66 16.91 -31.93
C ASP A 123 5.77 17.39 -30.47
N LYS A 124 6.55 16.68 -29.64
CA LYS A 124 6.77 17.02 -28.24
C LYS A 124 7.77 18.16 -28.04
N ASP A 125 8.59 18.47 -29.05
CA ASP A 125 9.56 19.58 -28.96
C ASP A 125 8.81 20.90 -28.82
N ALA A 126 7.85 21.16 -29.70
CA ALA A 126 7.07 22.39 -29.67
C ALA A 126 6.19 22.50 -28.40
N PHE A 127 5.82 21.36 -27.80
CA PHE A 127 5.14 21.31 -26.52
C PHE A 127 6.07 21.70 -25.36
N LEU A 128 7.25 21.08 -25.24
CA LEU A 128 8.19 21.36 -24.13
C LEU A 128 8.86 22.74 -24.26
N PHE A 129 9.25 23.16 -25.47
CA PHE A 129 9.87 24.47 -25.68
C PHE A 129 8.93 25.66 -25.46
N SER A 130 7.61 25.42 -25.38
CA SER A 130 6.68 26.47 -24.94
C SER A 130 6.96 26.98 -23.52
N LEU A 131 7.64 26.18 -22.69
CA LEU A 131 8.09 26.58 -21.35
C LEU A 131 9.24 27.59 -21.39
N ALA A 132 9.93 27.76 -22.54
CA ALA A 132 11.03 28.71 -22.70
C ALA A 132 10.56 30.13 -23.08
N ASP A 133 9.25 30.36 -23.20
CA ASP A 133 8.71 31.66 -23.61
C ASP A 133 9.07 32.75 -22.58
N GLY A 134 9.81 33.77 -23.03
CA GLY A 134 10.28 34.88 -22.20
C GLY A 134 9.17 35.79 -21.67
N GLY A 135 7.93 35.63 -22.15
CA GLY A 135 6.74 36.31 -21.63
C GLY A 135 6.10 35.61 -20.43
N LEU A 136 6.56 34.41 -20.04
CA LEU A 136 6.09 33.75 -18.82
C LEU A 136 6.58 34.53 -17.59
N PRO A 137 5.68 34.87 -16.65
CA PRO A 137 6.02 35.76 -15.55
C PRO A 137 7.10 35.13 -14.66
N GLN A 138 8.19 35.86 -14.47
CA GLN A 138 9.06 35.72 -13.32
C GLN A 138 8.40 36.49 -12.18
N VAL A 139 7.34 35.94 -11.58
CA VAL A 139 6.64 36.64 -10.49
C VAL A 139 7.66 36.89 -9.39
N SER A 140 7.81 38.16 -8.98
CA SER A 140 8.70 38.68 -7.93
C SER A 140 9.35 37.61 -7.02
N GLY A 141 10.50 37.08 -7.43
CA GLY A 141 11.32 36.18 -6.61
C GLY A 141 10.99 34.68 -6.68
N GLU A 142 9.90 34.24 -7.31
CA GLU A 142 9.56 32.81 -7.45
C GLU A 142 9.52 32.36 -8.93
N PRO A 143 10.31 31.33 -9.32
CA PRO A 143 10.29 30.81 -10.68
C PRO A 143 8.94 30.15 -10.99
N PHE A 144 8.32 30.51 -12.13
CA PHE A 144 7.10 29.86 -12.60
C PHE A 144 7.40 28.43 -13.06
N ASN A 145 6.98 27.45 -12.26
CA ASN A 145 7.16 26.02 -12.53
C ASN A 145 5.85 25.36 -13.01
N PRO A 146 5.85 24.59 -14.11
CA PRO A 146 4.66 23.89 -14.58
C PRO A 146 4.26 22.77 -13.62
N THR A 147 2.94 22.56 -13.46
CA THR A 147 2.43 21.43 -12.69
C THR A 147 2.61 20.11 -13.44
N ILE A 148 2.81 19.00 -12.73
CA ILE A 148 2.85 17.66 -13.35
C ILE A 148 1.54 17.39 -14.10
N GLY A 149 0.41 17.85 -13.54
CA GLY A 149 -0.94 17.77 -14.11
C GLY A 149 -1.09 18.41 -15.50
N GLU A 150 -0.27 19.41 -15.81
CA GLU A 150 -0.27 20.11 -17.10
C GLU A 150 0.71 19.54 -18.13
N LEU A 151 1.72 18.79 -17.66
CA LEU A 151 2.79 18.28 -18.50
C LEU A 151 2.47 16.92 -19.12
N LEU A 152 1.77 16.07 -18.38
CA LEU A 152 1.51 14.69 -18.76
C LEU A 152 0.04 14.48 -19.16
N PRO A 153 -0.25 13.66 -20.19
CA PRO A 153 -1.60 13.39 -20.62
C PRO A 153 -2.30 12.38 -19.71
N PHE A 154 -3.32 12.86 -18.98
CA PHE A 154 -4.10 12.07 -18.02
C PHE A 154 -5.52 11.80 -18.52
N PHE A 155 -5.94 10.54 -18.44
CA PHE A 155 -7.27 10.09 -18.87
C PHE A 155 -7.96 9.34 -17.74
N LEU A 156 -9.26 9.59 -17.54
CA LEU A 156 -10.06 8.90 -16.52
C LEU A 156 -11.26 8.24 -17.17
N ALA A 157 -11.45 6.94 -16.93
CA ALA A 157 -12.69 6.24 -17.17
C ALA A 157 -13.51 6.20 -15.87
N THR A 158 -14.78 6.60 -15.96
CA THR A 158 -15.76 6.55 -14.88
C THR A 158 -16.85 5.52 -15.22
N PRO A 159 -17.79 5.22 -14.29
CA PRO A 159 -19.02 4.51 -14.65
C PRO A 159 -19.70 5.16 -15.87
N ASP A 160 -20.41 4.34 -16.64
CA ASP A 160 -21.03 4.71 -17.93
C ASP A 160 -20.02 5.07 -19.04
N PHE A 161 -18.82 4.49 -18.97
CA PHE A 161 -17.74 4.73 -19.92
C PHE A 161 -18.17 4.56 -21.38
N SER A 162 -18.06 5.66 -22.15
CA SER A 162 -18.41 5.73 -23.57
C SER A 162 -17.19 5.75 -24.49
N GLY A 163 -16.05 6.27 -24.02
CA GLY A 163 -14.81 6.36 -24.79
C GLY A 163 -13.71 7.14 -24.09
N TRP A 164 -12.49 7.04 -24.62
CA TRP A 164 -11.35 7.83 -24.15
C TRP A 164 -11.37 9.20 -24.86
N ASN A 165 -11.62 10.26 -24.10
CA ASN A 165 -11.68 11.63 -24.63
C ASN A 165 -10.30 12.30 -24.55
N GLY A 166 -10.02 13.24 -25.46
CA GLY A 166 -8.80 14.05 -25.43
C GLY A 166 -8.69 14.90 -24.16
N CYS A 167 -7.45 15.19 -23.75
CA CYS A 167 -7.14 16.04 -22.60
C CYS A 167 -6.37 17.32 -22.98
N ASP A 168 -6.33 17.66 -24.26
CA ASP A 168 -5.62 18.80 -24.85
C ASP A 168 -6.01 20.15 -24.22
N ALA A 169 -7.26 20.31 -23.82
CA ALA A 169 -7.74 21.52 -23.16
C ALA A 169 -7.04 21.78 -21.81
N ARG A 170 -6.59 20.73 -21.12
CA ARG A 170 -5.97 20.77 -19.78
C ARG A 170 -4.44 20.88 -19.84
N LEU A 171 -3.82 20.35 -20.89
CA LEU A 171 -2.37 20.39 -21.06
C LEU A 171 -1.87 21.82 -21.21
N LEU A 172 -0.89 22.19 -20.38
CA LEU A 172 -0.27 23.52 -20.33
C LEU A 172 -1.29 24.67 -20.31
N ALA A 173 -2.45 24.47 -19.69
CA ALA A 173 -3.54 25.46 -19.71
C ALA A 173 -3.18 26.74 -18.95
N LEU A 174 -2.50 26.65 -17.80
CA LEU A 174 -2.03 27.80 -17.04
C LEU A 174 -0.87 28.48 -17.75
N VAL A 175 0.03 27.70 -18.37
CA VAL A 175 1.11 28.25 -19.21
C VAL A 175 0.50 29.07 -20.33
N ARG A 176 -0.45 28.50 -21.08
CA ARG A 176 -1.17 29.17 -22.17
C ARG A 176 -1.86 30.46 -21.72
N ALA A 177 -2.48 30.47 -20.54
CA ALA A 177 -3.12 31.65 -19.98
C ALA A 177 -2.13 32.76 -19.61
N LYS A 178 -0.87 32.42 -19.32
CA LYS A 178 0.20 33.34 -18.94
C LYS A 178 1.08 33.80 -20.11
N LEU A 179 0.87 33.28 -21.32
CA LEU A 179 1.60 33.71 -22.51
C LEU A 179 1.16 35.11 -22.95
N ALA A 180 2.13 36.01 -23.15
CA ALA A 180 1.87 37.38 -23.56
C ALA A 180 1.29 37.51 -24.99
N ARG A 181 1.62 36.55 -25.89
CA ARG A 181 1.24 36.60 -27.30
C ARG A 181 0.14 35.58 -27.63
N ARG A 182 -1.01 36.08 -28.13
CA ARG A 182 -2.14 35.24 -28.56
C ARG A 182 -1.78 34.21 -29.65
N ALA A 183 -0.84 34.56 -30.53
CA ALA A 183 -0.33 33.63 -31.56
C ALA A 183 0.39 32.42 -30.94
N HIS A 184 1.21 32.65 -29.91
CA HIS A 184 1.92 31.58 -29.19
C HIS A 184 0.92 30.70 -28.42
N ALA A 185 -0.09 31.30 -27.78
CA ALA A 185 -1.16 30.55 -27.11
C ALA A 185 -1.96 29.65 -28.08
N LYS A 186 -2.24 30.14 -29.30
CA LYS A 186 -2.92 29.36 -30.35
C LYS A 186 -2.03 28.22 -30.87
N ALA A 187 -0.74 28.47 -31.09
CA ALA A 187 0.21 27.45 -31.51
C ALA A 187 0.36 26.35 -30.44
N LEU A 188 0.47 26.73 -29.17
CA LEU A 188 0.51 25.80 -28.04
C LEU A 188 -0.74 24.92 -27.98
N GLN A 189 -1.93 25.51 -28.17
CA GLN A 189 -3.17 24.74 -28.21
C GLN A 189 -3.17 23.67 -29.32
N MET A 190 -2.63 23.99 -30.51
CA MET A 190 -2.52 23.03 -31.60
C MET A 190 -1.54 21.89 -31.25
N ASN A 191 -0.40 22.19 -30.62
CA ASN A 191 0.56 21.18 -30.19
C ASN A 191 -0.01 20.27 -29.09
N CYS A 192 -0.77 20.84 -28.15
CA CYS A 192 -1.47 20.08 -27.11
C CYS A 192 -2.50 19.10 -27.69
N ALA A 193 -3.04 19.32 -28.89
CA ALA A 193 -4.01 18.40 -29.50
C ALA A 193 -3.39 17.04 -29.85
N ILE A 194 -2.11 17.02 -30.23
CA ILE A 194 -1.37 15.78 -30.55
C ILE A 194 -0.99 15.06 -29.26
N VAL A 195 -0.40 15.77 -28.30
CA VAL A 195 0.03 15.21 -27.01
C VAL A 195 -1.16 14.82 -26.13
N GLY A 196 -2.30 15.51 -26.27
CA GLY A 196 -3.51 15.28 -25.50
C GLY A 196 -4.47 14.24 -26.08
N ASN A 197 -4.17 13.69 -27.27
CA ASN A 197 -5.01 12.66 -27.89
C ASN A 197 -4.59 11.27 -27.41
N PRO A 198 -5.53 10.44 -26.89
CA PRO A 198 -5.20 9.15 -26.30
C PRO A 198 -4.57 8.15 -27.28
N ARG A 199 -4.70 8.35 -28.59
CA ARG A 199 -4.05 7.53 -29.62
C ARG A 199 -2.57 7.89 -29.81
N THR A 200 -2.23 9.17 -29.72
CA THR A 200 -0.91 9.71 -30.10
C THR A 200 -0.04 10.07 -28.90
N ALA A 201 -0.59 10.01 -27.68
CA ALA A 201 0.09 10.30 -26.42
C ALA A 201 0.83 9.06 -25.86
N PRO A 202 2.15 8.91 -26.06
CA PRO A 202 2.85 7.71 -25.64
C PRO A 202 3.13 7.65 -24.13
N ASP A 203 3.27 8.79 -23.46
CA ASP A 203 3.47 8.93 -22.01
C ASP A 203 2.15 9.13 -21.26
N ALA A 204 1.04 8.67 -21.85
CA ALA A 204 -0.28 8.77 -21.28
C ALA A 204 -0.47 7.90 -20.05
N PHE A 205 -1.21 8.43 -19.08
CA PHE A 205 -1.62 7.69 -17.89
C PHE A 205 -3.14 7.58 -17.80
N PHE A 206 -3.61 6.35 -17.97
CA PHE A 206 -5.03 6.00 -17.96
C PHE A 206 -5.44 5.54 -16.56
N ALA A 207 -6.51 6.09 -16.01
CA ALA A 207 -7.03 5.69 -14.71
C ALA A 207 -8.45 5.13 -14.85
N LEU A 208 -8.75 4.08 -14.08
CA LEU A 208 -10.04 3.41 -14.05
C LEU A 208 -10.70 3.55 -12.67
N ASP A 209 -11.89 4.14 -12.61
CA ASP A 209 -12.63 4.34 -11.36
C ASP A 209 -12.99 3.00 -10.70
N GLY A 210 -12.78 2.90 -9.38
CA GLY A 210 -13.04 1.68 -8.62
C GLY A 210 -14.51 1.25 -8.53
N ARG A 211 -15.44 2.14 -8.90
CA ARG A 211 -16.89 1.84 -8.93
C ARG A 211 -17.34 1.16 -10.23
N MET A 212 -16.48 1.10 -11.24
CA MET A 212 -16.80 0.49 -12.52
C MET A 212 -17.04 -1.02 -12.38
N LYS A 213 -18.07 -1.53 -13.04
CA LYS A 213 -18.36 -2.96 -13.14
C LYS A 213 -17.34 -3.67 -14.02
N GLU A 214 -17.26 -4.99 -13.89
CA GLU A 214 -16.32 -5.83 -14.65
C GLU A 214 -16.48 -5.65 -16.17
N GLU A 215 -17.72 -5.51 -16.66
CA GLU A 215 -18.01 -5.27 -18.08
C GLU A 215 -17.53 -3.89 -18.55
N GLU A 216 -17.67 -2.86 -17.72
CA GLU A 216 -17.21 -1.50 -18.03
C GLU A 216 -15.69 -1.42 -18.04
N LEU A 217 -15.02 -2.06 -17.07
CA LEU A 217 -13.57 -2.19 -17.03
C LEU A 217 -13.06 -2.91 -18.29
N ARG A 218 -13.69 -4.02 -18.66
CA ARG A 218 -13.35 -4.76 -19.89
C ARG A 218 -13.56 -3.90 -21.13
N LYS A 219 -14.64 -3.12 -21.21
CA LYS A 219 -14.93 -2.20 -22.31
C LYS A 219 -13.86 -1.11 -22.42
N ALA A 220 -13.46 -0.51 -21.31
CA ALA A 220 -12.41 0.51 -21.26
C ALA A 220 -11.05 -0.05 -21.71
N CYS A 221 -10.65 -1.21 -21.21
CA CYS A 221 -9.42 -1.89 -21.63
C CYS A 221 -9.45 -2.27 -23.12
N LYS A 222 -10.56 -2.83 -23.63
CA LYS A 222 -10.72 -3.14 -25.08
C LYS A 222 -10.66 -1.89 -25.95
N SER A 223 -11.20 -0.77 -25.49
CA SER A 223 -11.07 0.52 -26.17
C SER A 223 -9.59 0.95 -26.23
N LEU A 224 -8.86 0.75 -25.14
CA LEU A 224 -7.44 1.10 -25.06
C LEU A 224 -6.57 0.25 -26.00
N VAL A 225 -6.87 -1.05 -26.17
CA VAL A 225 -6.20 -1.92 -27.18
C VAL A 225 -6.22 -1.29 -28.58
N LYS A 226 -7.34 -0.66 -28.97
CA LYS A 226 -7.48 -0.01 -30.29
C LYS A 226 -6.72 1.32 -30.43
N LEU A 227 -6.40 1.96 -29.32
CA LEU A 227 -5.71 3.26 -29.29
C LEU A 227 -4.21 3.09 -29.07
N GLY A 228 -3.80 2.02 -28.40
CA GLY A 228 -2.42 1.74 -28.01
C GLY A 228 -2.42 1.14 -26.60
N PRO A 229 -1.94 -0.11 -26.43
CA PRO A 229 -1.94 -0.78 -25.13
C PRO A 229 -0.98 -0.08 -24.16
N PRO A 230 -1.25 -0.12 -22.84
CA PRO A 230 -0.29 0.36 -21.85
C PRO A 230 0.92 -0.57 -21.80
N GLU A 231 2.05 -0.03 -21.36
CA GLU A 231 3.26 -0.80 -21.09
C GLU A 231 3.21 -1.45 -19.70
N VAL A 232 2.55 -0.78 -18.76
CA VAL A 232 2.46 -1.22 -17.36
C VAL A 232 1.16 -0.76 -16.70
N VAL A 233 0.64 -1.59 -15.80
CA VAL A 233 -0.54 -1.34 -14.99
C VAL A 233 -0.17 -1.32 -13.51
N LEU A 234 -0.48 -0.22 -12.83
CA LEU A 234 -0.46 -0.13 -11.37
C LEU A 234 -1.81 -0.58 -10.82
N VAL A 235 -1.77 -1.51 -9.86
CA VAL A 235 -2.97 -1.98 -9.17
C VAL A 235 -2.91 -1.56 -7.71
N GLN A 236 -3.81 -0.70 -7.26
CA GLN A 236 -3.81 -0.18 -5.89
C GLN A 236 -4.55 -1.15 -4.95
N ALA A 237 -3.81 -1.75 -4.03
CA ALA A 237 -4.29 -2.66 -3.00
C ALA A 237 -3.95 -2.14 -1.59
N THR A 238 -3.91 -0.82 -1.40
CA THR A 238 -3.61 -0.15 -0.12
C THR A 238 -4.79 -0.22 0.85
N ARG A 239 -4.56 0.10 2.13
CA ARG A 239 -5.58 0.09 3.17
C ARG A 239 -6.83 0.89 2.80
N ALA A 240 -6.67 2.03 2.12
CA ALA A 240 -7.79 2.87 1.68
C ALA A 240 -8.75 2.09 0.76
N VAL A 241 -8.22 1.36 -0.22
CA VAL A 241 -9.03 0.53 -1.13
C VAL A 241 -9.66 -0.65 -0.38
N ARG A 242 -8.90 -1.30 0.51
CA ARG A 242 -9.38 -2.47 1.26
C ARG A 242 -10.53 -2.16 2.21
N LEU A 243 -10.57 -0.95 2.78
CA LEU A 243 -11.64 -0.52 3.68
C LEU A 243 -12.92 -0.13 2.94
N GLU A 244 -12.79 0.42 1.72
CA GLU A 244 -13.92 0.91 0.95
C GLU A 244 -14.63 -0.18 0.14
N ALA A 245 -13.91 -1.23 -0.26
CA ALA A 245 -14.44 -2.29 -1.12
C ALA A 245 -14.44 -3.68 -0.42
N PRO A 246 -15.58 -4.13 0.13
CA PRO A 246 -15.74 -5.51 0.58
C PRO A 246 -15.42 -6.49 -0.57
N GLY A 247 -14.58 -7.49 -0.31
CA GLY A 247 -14.15 -8.43 -1.35
C GLY A 247 -13.09 -7.90 -2.32
N TRP A 248 -12.40 -6.79 -1.99
CA TRP A 248 -11.31 -6.20 -2.78
C TRP A 248 -10.37 -7.24 -3.40
N LYS A 249 -9.94 -8.27 -2.64
CA LYS A 249 -9.02 -9.31 -3.12
C LYS A 249 -9.51 -9.99 -4.38
N ARG A 250 -10.81 -10.31 -4.40
CA ARG A 250 -11.48 -11.00 -5.50
C ARG A 250 -11.58 -10.10 -6.71
N HIS A 251 -11.92 -8.83 -6.49
CA HIS A 251 -12.09 -7.83 -7.52
C HIS A 251 -10.76 -7.49 -8.21
N LEU A 252 -9.71 -7.23 -7.43
CA LEU A 252 -8.37 -6.98 -7.97
C LEU A 252 -7.82 -8.20 -8.70
N ALA A 253 -8.00 -9.41 -8.16
CA ALA A 253 -7.54 -10.62 -8.82
C ALA A 253 -8.25 -10.86 -10.16
N ARG A 254 -9.57 -10.60 -10.24
CA ARG A 254 -10.31 -10.64 -11.51
C ARG A 254 -9.79 -9.63 -12.51
N PHE A 255 -9.54 -8.40 -12.07
CA PHE A 255 -9.00 -7.36 -12.93
C PHE A 255 -7.63 -7.76 -13.50
N CYS A 256 -6.71 -8.24 -12.66
CA CYS A 256 -5.39 -8.71 -13.10
C CYS A 256 -5.50 -9.82 -14.16
N LEU A 257 -6.37 -10.82 -13.95
CA LEU A 257 -6.59 -11.90 -14.92
C LEU A 257 -7.26 -11.40 -16.21
N MET A 258 -8.20 -10.47 -16.10
CA MET A 258 -8.87 -9.85 -17.25
C MET A 258 -7.87 -9.13 -18.17
N LEU A 259 -6.79 -8.55 -17.63
CA LEU A 259 -5.75 -7.91 -18.45
C LEU A 259 -5.13 -8.89 -19.45
N GLU A 260 -4.90 -10.14 -19.05
CA GLU A 260 -4.37 -11.17 -19.95
C GLU A 260 -5.34 -11.50 -21.07
N ASP A 261 -6.63 -11.62 -20.73
CA ASP A 261 -7.67 -11.93 -21.71
C ASP A 261 -7.87 -10.79 -22.72
N VAL A 262 -7.67 -9.53 -22.31
CA VAL A 262 -7.91 -8.36 -23.16
C VAL A 262 -6.69 -7.95 -23.97
N PHE A 263 -5.48 -8.05 -23.40
CA PHE A 263 -4.24 -7.56 -24.01
C PHE A 263 -3.35 -8.68 -24.58
N GLN A 264 -3.94 -9.80 -25.02
CA GLN A 264 -3.23 -11.03 -25.44
C GLN A 264 -1.96 -10.82 -26.30
N GLY A 265 -1.98 -9.89 -27.27
CA GLY A 265 -0.83 -9.62 -28.15
C GLY A 265 0.20 -8.61 -27.62
N ALA A 266 -0.12 -7.89 -26.54
CA ALA A 266 0.70 -6.81 -26.00
C ALA A 266 0.45 -6.65 -24.50
N MET A 267 0.67 -7.73 -23.75
CA MET A 267 0.38 -7.75 -22.32
C MET A 267 1.20 -6.68 -21.58
N PRO A 268 0.57 -5.81 -20.76
CA PRO A 268 1.32 -4.90 -19.90
C PRO A 268 1.98 -5.64 -18.73
N GLY A 269 3.10 -5.09 -18.23
CA GLY A 269 3.58 -5.45 -16.91
C GLY A 269 2.57 -5.06 -15.84
N VAL A 270 2.57 -5.75 -14.69
CA VAL A 270 1.61 -5.48 -13.61
C VAL A 270 2.35 -5.26 -12.31
N VAL A 271 2.09 -4.14 -11.64
CA VAL A 271 2.63 -3.84 -10.32
C VAL A 271 1.48 -3.59 -9.37
N VAL A 272 1.17 -4.56 -8.52
CA VAL A 272 0.21 -4.40 -7.44
C VAL A 272 0.90 -3.76 -6.25
N VAL A 273 0.37 -2.65 -5.73
CA VAL A 273 0.95 -1.93 -4.60
C VAL A 273 0.08 -2.12 -3.37
N THR A 274 0.66 -2.65 -2.30
CA THR A 274 -0.03 -2.85 -1.02
C THR A 274 0.81 -2.36 0.14
N ASP A 275 0.16 -2.04 1.25
CA ASP A 275 0.76 -1.49 2.47
C ASP A 275 0.66 -2.42 3.67
N ASP A 276 0.30 -3.68 3.44
CA ASP A 276 0.11 -4.69 4.48
C ASP A 276 0.63 -6.05 4.00
N PRO A 277 1.53 -6.71 4.76
CA PRO A 277 2.07 -8.01 4.39
C PRO A 277 0.98 -9.06 4.21
N HIS A 278 0.01 -9.07 5.11
CA HIS A 278 -1.05 -10.05 5.08
C HIS A 278 -1.98 -9.87 3.87
N ALA A 279 -2.25 -8.63 3.45
CA ALA A 279 -2.93 -8.33 2.20
C ALA A 279 -2.13 -8.80 0.98
N ALA A 280 -0.80 -8.64 0.97
CA ALA A 280 0.07 -9.10 -0.12
C ALA A 280 -0.07 -10.62 -0.36
N TYR A 281 0.08 -11.41 0.71
CA TYR A 281 -0.03 -12.88 0.62
C TYR A 281 -1.45 -13.32 0.30
N ARG A 282 -2.48 -12.75 0.93
CA ARG A 282 -3.88 -13.11 0.61
C ARG A 282 -4.27 -12.80 -0.83
N LEU A 283 -3.77 -11.70 -1.40
CA LEU A 283 -4.02 -11.38 -2.80
C LEU A 283 -3.30 -12.36 -3.72
N LYS A 284 -2.05 -12.72 -3.40
CA LYS A 284 -1.30 -13.73 -4.12
C LYS A 284 -2.01 -15.08 -4.13
N ASP A 285 -2.53 -15.51 -2.99
CA ASP A 285 -3.29 -16.77 -2.86
C ASP A 285 -4.58 -16.73 -3.70
N GLU A 286 -5.35 -15.63 -3.63
CA GLU A 286 -6.57 -15.47 -4.44
C GLU A 286 -6.27 -15.44 -5.95
N LEU A 287 -5.16 -14.81 -6.38
CA LEU A 287 -4.70 -14.85 -7.77
C LEU A 287 -4.38 -16.28 -8.20
N TRP A 288 -3.69 -17.04 -7.35
CA TRP A 288 -3.33 -18.44 -7.61
C TRP A 288 -4.55 -19.36 -7.68
N GLU A 289 -5.47 -19.27 -6.71
CA GLU A 289 -6.72 -20.02 -6.69
C GLU A 289 -7.59 -19.75 -7.93
N ARG A 290 -7.64 -18.49 -8.38
CA ARG A 290 -8.40 -18.11 -9.57
C ARG A 290 -7.73 -18.58 -10.85
N ASN A 291 -6.40 -18.50 -10.92
CA ASN A 291 -5.64 -19.06 -12.03
C ASN A 291 -5.94 -20.57 -12.20
N HIS A 292 -6.06 -21.34 -11.10
CA HIS A 292 -6.41 -22.77 -11.16
C HIS A 292 -7.78 -23.07 -11.77
N LYS A 293 -8.69 -22.09 -11.78
CA LYS A 293 -10.04 -22.23 -12.34
C LYS A 293 -10.13 -21.85 -13.82
N ARG A 294 -9.05 -21.33 -14.43
CA ARG A 294 -9.02 -20.97 -15.87
C ARG A 294 -8.90 -22.21 -16.75
N ASP A 295 -9.07 -22.02 -18.06
CA ASP A 295 -8.72 -23.04 -19.05
C ASP A 295 -7.24 -23.45 -18.88
N PRO A 296 -6.91 -24.76 -18.82
CA PRO A 296 -5.53 -25.26 -18.72
C PRO A 296 -4.51 -24.58 -19.65
N GLN A 297 -4.91 -24.18 -20.87
CA GLN A 297 -4.02 -23.52 -21.84
C GLN A 297 -3.60 -22.10 -21.42
N HIS A 298 -4.37 -21.46 -20.54
CA HIS A 298 -4.17 -20.09 -20.09
C HIS A 298 -3.73 -20.02 -18.61
N ARG A 299 -3.43 -21.16 -17.99
CA ARG A 299 -2.99 -21.21 -16.59
C ARG A 299 -1.52 -20.88 -16.46
N TRP A 300 -1.17 -20.11 -15.45
CA TRP A 300 0.21 -20.06 -14.99
C TRP A 300 0.59 -21.38 -14.34
N HIS A 301 1.80 -21.86 -14.62
CA HIS A 301 2.30 -23.12 -14.08
C HIS A 301 3.08 -22.95 -12.77
N THR A 302 3.42 -21.71 -12.39
CA THR A 302 4.18 -21.45 -11.17
C THR A 302 3.49 -20.43 -10.29
N SER A 303 3.51 -20.66 -8.98
CA SER A 303 2.99 -19.71 -7.97
C SER A 303 3.86 -18.46 -7.83
N HIS A 304 4.97 -18.40 -8.57
CA HIS A 304 5.93 -17.29 -8.59
C HIS A 304 5.64 -16.26 -9.67
N GLU A 305 4.55 -16.41 -10.42
CA GLU A 305 4.13 -15.46 -11.45
C GLU A 305 4.01 -14.04 -10.91
N PHE A 306 3.33 -13.88 -9.75
CA PHE A 306 3.33 -12.64 -8.98
C PHE A 306 4.39 -12.72 -7.87
N ARG A 307 5.52 -12.04 -8.10
CA ARG A 307 6.61 -11.94 -7.13
C ARG A 307 6.31 -10.88 -6.08
N ILE A 308 6.46 -11.20 -4.80
CA ILE A 308 6.31 -10.21 -3.73
C ILE A 308 7.66 -9.54 -3.51
N SER A 309 7.68 -8.22 -3.63
CA SER A 309 8.87 -7.39 -3.43
C SER A 309 8.62 -6.46 -2.24
N GLY A 310 9.44 -6.55 -1.20
CA GLY A 310 9.39 -5.62 -0.07
C GLY A 310 9.99 -4.28 -0.46
N VAL A 311 9.23 -3.20 -0.27
CA VAL A 311 9.67 -1.82 -0.46
C VAL A 311 9.59 -1.13 0.91
N PRO A 312 10.68 -1.14 1.69
CA PRO A 312 10.65 -0.53 3.01
C PRO A 312 10.38 0.97 2.90
N SER A 313 9.39 1.47 3.66
CA SER A 313 9.01 2.88 3.66
C SER A 313 8.72 3.38 5.06
N THR A 314 9.41 4.44 5.45
CA THR A 314 9.15 5.21 6.69
C THR A 314 8.36 6.49 6.40
N VAL A 315 8.17 6.84 5.13
CA VAL A 315 7.53 8.07 4.68
C VAL A 315 6.11 7.77 4.22
N GLY A 316 5.13 8.35 4.93
CA GLY A 316 3.71 8.22 4.59
C GLY A 316 3.22 9.23 3.55
N ASN A 317 1.94 9.12 3.20
CA ASN A 317 1.20 10.06 2.34
C ASN A 317 1.73 10.09 0.89
N GLU A 318 2.33 11.19 0.47
CA GLU A 318 2.76 11.42 -0.90
C GLU A 318 4.13 10.78 -1.18
N GLY A 319 4.84 10.35 -0.14
CA GLY A 319 6.20 9.81 -0.27
C GLY A 319 7.24 10.89 -0.58
N LEU A 320 6.91 12.16 -0.37
CA LEU A 320 7.80 13.30 -0.57
C LEU A 320 8.36 13.76 0.78
N LEU A 321 9.63 14.13 0.78
CA LEU A 321 10.38 14.66 1.93
C LEU A 321 10.78 16.11 1.64
N THR A 322 10.87 16.95 2.66
CA THR A 322 11.51 18.27 2.51
C THR A 322 12.99 18.07 2.15
N ALA A 323 13.52 18.86 1.21
CA ALA A 323 14.91 18.75 0.78
C ALA A 323 15.90 18.73 1.97
N GLY A 324 16.91 17.86 1.87
CA GLY A 324 17.90 17.66 2.93
C GLY A 324 17.40 16.90 4.16
N THR A 325 16.12 16.50 4.22
CA THR A 325 15.63 15.62 5.28
C THR A 325 16.23 14.25 5.11
N ARG A 326 17.03 13.81 6.08
CA ARG A 326 17.56 12.45 6.09
C ARG A 326 16.40 11.48 6.31
N GLU A 327 16.07 10.71 5.27
CA GLU A 327 15.11 9.61 5.38
C GLU A 327 15.56 8.70 6.53
N ALA A 328 14.62 8.39 7.43
CA ALA A 328 14.91 7.45 8.51
C ALA A 328 15.36 6.15 7.86
N ALA A 329 16.63 5.79 8.08
CA ALA A 329 17.18 4.54 7.62
C ALA A 329 16.22 3.42 8.00
N HIS A 330 16.06 2.44 7.11
CA HIS A 330 15.29 1.23 7.36
C HIS A 330 15.49 0.80 8.82
N PRO A 331 14.46 0.28 9.51
CA PRO A 331 14.74 -0.40 10.76
C PRO A 331 15.88 -1.38 10.46
N PHE A 332 17.05 -1.15 11.08
CA PHE A 332 18.18 -2.06 10.95
C PHE A 332 17.61 -3.46 11.18
N PRO A 333 18.00 -4.48 10.41
CA PRO A 333 17.62 -5.85 10.73
C PRO A 333 18.02 -6.08 12.19
N ARG A 334 17.06 -6.00 13.10
CA ARG A 334 17.26 -6.45 14.45
C ARG A 334 17.06 -7.95 14.35
N GLU A 335 18.06 -8.65 14.86
CA GLU A 335 17.92 -10.02 15.34
C GLU A 335 16.58 -10.11 16.07
N PHE A 336 15.73 -11.04 15.62
CA PHE A 336 14.45 -11.25 16.26
C PHE A 336 14.71 -11.78 17.67
N ASP A 337 14.55 -10.91 18.67
CA ASP A 337 14.56 -11.33 20.06
C ASP A 337 13.19 -11.93 20.40
N VAL A 338 13.10 -13.25 20.32
CA VAL A 338 11.89 -13.99 20.70
C VAL A 338 11.90 -14.20 22.21
N HIS A 339 10.87 -13.71 22.90
CA HIS A 339 10.68 -13.92 24.32
C HIS A 339 9.47 -14.83 24.57
N ILE A 340 9.71 -15.94 25.27
CA ILE A 340 8.64 -16.78 25.81
C ILE A 340 8.29 -16.21 27.18
N VAL A 341 7.10 -15.63 27.30
CA VAL A 341 6.68 -14.89 28.49
C VAL A 341 5.97 -15.78 29.51
N ASP A 342 5.28 -16.85 29.11
CA ASP A 342 4.70 -17.80 30.05
C ASP A 342 4.57 -19.23 29.48
N ALA A 343 5.37 -20.15 30.01
CA ALA A 343 5.32 -21.57 29.66
C ALA A 343 4.27 -22.36 30.47
N GLU A 344 3.90 -21.90 31.65
CA GLU A 344 2.94 -22.59 32.52
C GLU A 344 1.51 -22.41 31.99
N ALA A 345 1.13 -21.21 31.57
CA ALA A 345 -0.14 -20.97 30.86
C ALA A 345 -0.23 -21.81 29.59
N ALA A 346 0.86 -21.91 28.82
CA ALA A 346 0.92 -22.72 27.61
C ALA A 346 0.75 -24.23 27.91
N LYS A 347 1.35 -24.73 29.00
CA LYS A 347 1.15 -26.13 29.45
C LYS A 347 -0.29 -26.41 29.82
N VAL A 348 -0.93 -25.53 30.60
CA VAL A 348 -2.34 -25.68 31.00
C VAL A 348 -3.26 -25.62 29.78
N ALA A 349 -3.09 -24.62 28.90
CA ALA A 349 -3.88 -24.49 27.68
C ALA A 349 -3.72 -25.70 26.74
N SER A 350 -2.49 -26.18 26.54
CA SER A 350 -2.22 -27.36 25.70
C SER A 350 -2.86 -28.62 26.27
N ARG A 351 -2.84 -28.77 27.59
CA ARG A 351 -3.47 -29.92 28.27
C ARG A 351 -5.00 -29.88 28.15
N LEU A 352 -5.63 -28.71 28.27
CA LEU A 352 -7.06 -28.53 28.02
C LEU A 352 -7.44 -28.88 26.58
N VAL A 353 -6.65 -28.45 25.58
CA VAL A 353 -6.89 -28.80 24.16
C VAL A 353 -6.71 -30.30 23.91
N ARG A 354 -5.75 -30.94 24.59
CA ARG A 354 -5.53 -32.39 24.48
C ARG A 354 -6.72 -33.17 25.05
N ILE A 355 -7.19 -32.80 26.25
CA ILE A 355 -8.38 -33.40 26.87
C ILE A 355 -9.62 -33.18 25.97
N ALA A 356 -9.77 -31.99 25.40
CA ALA A 356 -10.85 -31.71 24.45
C ALA A 356 -10.80 -32.58 23.18
N GLY A 357 -9.60 -32.98 22.75
CA GLY A 357 -9.42 -33.90 21.61
C GLY A 357 -9.75 -35.36 21.92
N ALA A 358 -9.64 -35.76 23.18
CA ALA A 358 -9.95 -37.11 23.66
C ALA A 358 -11.39 -37.27 24.18
N ALA A 359 -12.13 -36.17 24.33
CA ALA A 359 -13.48 -36.18 24.89
C ALA A 359 -14.51 -36.88 23.99
N ASN A 360 -15.45 -37.59 24.63
CA ASN A 360 -16.59 -38.22 23.97
C ASN A 360 -17.47 -37.16 23.30
N GLY A 361 -17.80 -37.32 22.01
CA GLY A 361 -18.51 -36.31 21.20
C GLY A 361 -17.60 -35.39 20.36
N GLY A 362 -16.27 -35.57 20.45
CA GLY A 362 -15.29 -34.90 19.60
C GLY A 362 -15.12 -33.40 19.89
N ARG A 363 -14.28 -32.76 19.06
CA ARG A 363 -13.82 -31.37 19.27
C ARG A 363 -14.95 -30.32 19.29
N ALA A 364 -16.10 -30.62 18.69
CA ALA A 364 -17.27 -29.74 18.68
C ALA A 364 -18.04 -29.76 20.00
N ALA A 365 -18.13 -30.93 20.66
CA ALA A 365 -18.77 -31.06 21.97
C ALA A 365 -17.90 -30.46 23.08
N ALA A 366 -16.58 -30.65 23.03
CA ALA A 366 -15.62 -30.11 24.00
C ALA A 366 -15.20 -28.64 23.73
N LYS A 367 -16.08 -27.86 23.09
CA LYS A 367 -15.85 -26.43 22.81
C LYS A 367 -15.50 -25.61 24.05
N PRO A 368 -16.13 -25.81 25.23
CA PRO A 368 -15.79 -25.05 26.44
C PRO A 368 -14.32 -25.19 26.87
N LEU A 369 -13.72 -26.38 26.71
CA LEU A 369 -12.31 -26.60 27.04
C LEU A 369 -11.38 -25.84 26.10
N ALA A 370 -11.72 -25.78 24.81
CA ALA A 370 -10.95 -25.03 23.82
C ALA A 370 -11.09 -23.50 24.03
N GLU A 371 -12.26 -23.04 24.45
CA GLU A 371 -12.51 -21.64 24.80
C GLU A 371 -11.73 -21.23 26.05
N ALA A 372 -11.73 -22.07 27.11
CA ALA A 372 -10.92 -21.85 28.31
C ALA A 372 -9.40 -21.83 28.02
N ALA A 373 -8.92 -22.74 27.18
CA ALA A 373 -7.51 -22.76 26.75
C ALA A 373 -7.13 -21.48 25.98
N THR A 374 -8.04 -21.01 25.12
CA THR A 374 -7.88 -19.78 24.34
C THR A 374 -7.88 -18.56 25.26
N PHE A 375 -8.76 -18.53 26.25
CA PHE A 375 -8.80 -17.48 27.27
C PHE A 375 -7.48 -17.39 28.04
N LEU A 376 -6.98 -18.49 28.61
CA LEU A 376 -5.73 -18.49 29.38
C LEU A 376 -4.54 -18.03 28.54
N SER A 377 -4.48 -18.45 27.27
CA SER A 377 -3.44 -18.00 26.34
C SER A 377 -3.51 -16.51 26.04
N ARG A 378 -4.72 -15.95 25.90
CA ARG A 378 -4.92 -14.51 25.70
C ARG A 378 -4.60 -13.72 26.96
N LEU A 379 -5.01 -14.23 28.12
CA LEU A 379 -4.77 -13.62 29.42
C LEU A 379 -3.27 -13.41 29.66
N ALA A 380 -2.45 -14.45 29.44
CA ALA A 380 -0.99 -14.36 29.59
C ALA A 380 -0.33 -13.37 28.62
N ALA A 381 -1.00 -13.03 27.51
CA ALA A 381 -0.52 -12.11 26.47
C ALA A 381 -1.04 -10.67 26.64
N LEU A 382 -1.82 -10.36 27.67
CA LEU A 382 -2.32 -9.00 27.89
C LEU A 382 -1.21 -8.06 28.33
N PRO A 383 -1.18 -6.79 27.86
CA PRO A 383 -0.20 -5.79 28.29
C PRO A 383 -0.44 -5.22 29.70
N CYS A 384 -1.38 -5.78 30.46
CA CYS A 384 -1.74 -5.34 31.81
C CYS A 384 -2.09 -6.53 32.70
N GLY A 385 -2.28 -6.27 34.01
CA GLY A 385 -2.83 -7.26 34.95
C GLY A 385 -4.35 -7.40 34.87
N VAL A 386 -4.86 -8.41 35.59
CA VAL A 386 -6.29 -8.71 35.69
C VAL A 386 -7.06 -7.57 36.34
N LEU A 387 -6.47 -6.89 37.33
CA LEU A 387 -7.10 -5.74 37.99
C LEU A 387 -7.46 -4.65 36.98
N HIS A 388 -6.47 -4.21 36.20
CA HIS A 388 -6.66 -3.16 35.20
C HIS A 388 -7.60 -3.59 34.06
N MET A 389 -7.53 -4.85 33.65
CA MET A 389 -8.48 -5.43 32.71
C MET A 389 -9.91 -5.36 33.26
N SER A 390 -10.11 -5.67 34.54
CA SER A 390 -11.41 -5.69 35.19
C SER A 390 -12.00 -4.27 35.32
N GLU A 391 -11.16 -3.29 35.67
CA GLU A 391 -11.51 -1.86 35.66
C GLU A 391 -11.97 -1.41 34.27
N TYR A 392 -11.23 -1.78 33.21
CA TYR A 392 -11.60 -1.46 31.84
C TYR A 392 -12.95 -2.07 31.45
N LEU A 393 -13.17 -3.34 31.78
CA LEU A 393 -14.41 -4.06 31.46
C LEU A 393 -15.64 -3.54 32.22
N ALA A 394 -15.44 -2.92 33.39
CA ALA A 394 -16.49 -2.26 34.15
C ALA A 394 -16.97 -0.94 33.52
N GLY A 395 -16.28 -0.44 32.48
CA GLY A 395 -16.66 0.78 31.77
C GLY A 395 -18.04 0.69 31.10
N PRO A 396 -18.79 1.82 31.00
CA PRO A 396 -20.16 1.84 30.46
C PRO A 396 -20.23 1.49 28.97
N ASP A 397 -19.16 1.75 28.20
CA ASP A 397 -19.11 1.55 26.74
C ASP A 397 -18.71 0.12 26.31
N ILE A 398 -18.50 -0.79 27.27
CA ILE A 398 -18.06 -2.16 26.99
C ILE A 398 -19.26 -3.09 26.82
N THR A 399 -19.29 -3.82 25.71
CA THR A 399 -20.36 -4.79 25.44
C THR A 399 -20.29 -5.98 26.40
N ASP A 400 -21.45 -6.53 26.78
CA ASP A 400 -21.51 -7.74 27.63
C ASP A 400 -20.80 -8.94 27.02
N ARG A 401 -20.75 -9.01 25.68
CA ARG A 401 -19.98 -10.03 24.96
C ARG A 401 -18.49 -9.93 25.29
N THR A 402 -17.93 -8.72 25.28
CA THR A 402 -16.52 -8.49 25.63
C THR A 402 -16.25 -8.79 27.09
N ARG A 403 -17.18 -8.44 28.00
CA ARG A 403 -17.06 -8.78 29.44
C ARG A 403 -16.96 -10.29 29.64
N LYS A 404 -17.88 -11.06 29.06
CA LYS A 404 -17.87 -12.53 29.14
C LYS A 404 -16.62 -13.16 28.51
N GLU A 405 -16.09 -12.55 27.46
CA GLU A 405 -14.88 -13.06 26.79
C GLU A 405 -13.64 -12.99 27.68
N PHE A 406 -13.59 -12.01 28.61
CA PHE A 406 -12.46 -11.78 29.51
C PHE A 406 -12.72 -12.15 30.97
N ASP A 407 -13.82 -12.86 31.26
CA ASP A 407 -14.19 -13.28 32.60
C ASP A 407 -13.84 -14.76 32.84
N TRP A 408 -12.84 -15.03 33.69
CA TRP A 408 -12.42 -16.39 33.99
C TRP A 408 -13.53 -17.26 34.63
N PRO A 409 -14.28 -16.78 35.64
CA PRO A 409 -15.42 -17.48 36.19
C PRO A 409 -16.43 -18.00 35.15
N THR A 410 -16.73 -17.21 34.12
CA THR A 410 -17.60 -17.65 33.01
C THR A 410 -17.05 -18.87 32.28
N HIS A 411 -15.76 -18.88 31.94
CA HIS A 411 -15.11 -20.02 31.27
C HIS A 411 -15.00 -21.23 32.20
N LEU A 412 -14.69 -21.01 33.48
CA LEU A 412 -14.62 -22.06 34.49
C LEU A 412 -15.97 -22.76 34.66
N GLY A 413 -17.05 -21.98 34.80
CA GLY A 413 -18.42 -22.48 34.91
C GLY A 413 -18.82 -23.34 33.69
N ALA A 414 -18.53 -22.86 32.49
CA ALA A 414 -18.84 -23.59 31.25
C ALA A 414 -18.09 -24.94 31.15
N VAL A 415 -16.83 -25.01 31.60
CA VAL A 415 -16.08 -26.27 31.61
C VAL A 415 -16.60 -27.23 32.69
N LEU A 416 -16.99 -26.72 33.86
CA LEU A 416 -17.57 -27.54 34.93
C LEU A 416 -18.94 -28.11 34.53
N GLU A 417 -19.78 -27.31 33.87
CA GLU A 417 -21.07 -27.75 33.32
C GLU A 417 -20.87 -28.82 32.24
N PHE A 418 -19.90 -28.65 31.36
CA PHE A 418 -19.53 -29.67 30.38
C PHE A 418 -19.05 -30.97 31.04
N ASN A 419 -18.22 -30.87 32.08
CA ASN A 419 -17.76 -32.04 32.82
C ASN A 419 -18.91 -32.77 33.55
N PHE A 420 -19.93 -32.04 34.00
CA PHE A 420 -21.10 -32.62 34.65
C PHE A 420 -22.06 -33.28 33.66
N SER A 421 -22.27 -32.67 32.48
CA SER A 421 -23.27 -33.10 31.49
C SER A 421 -22.76 -34.15 30.51
N VAL A 422 -21.58 -33.94 29.94
CA VAL A 422 -20.99 -34.81 28.90
C VAL A 422 -19.84 -35.63 29.48
N GLY A 423 -19.02 -35.01 30.33
CA GLY A 423 -17.87 -35.64 30.97
C GLY A 423 -16.66 -35.81 30.05
N VAL A 424 -15.50 -36.03 30.68
CA VAL A 424 -14.22 -36.31 29.98
C VAL A 424 -13.66 -37.70 30.31
N GLY A 425 -14.49 -38.59 30.88
CA GLY A 425 -14.09 -39.95 31.23
C GLY A 425 -12.91 -39.98 32.21
N ASP A 426 -11.93 -40.84 31.93
CA ASP A 426 -10.75 -41.06 32.78
C ASP A 426 -9.85 -39.81 32.94
N ASP A 427 -9.99 -38.82 32.06
CA ASP A 427 -9.25 -37.55 32.13
C ASP A 427 -9.85 -36.55 33.14
N GLN A 428 -10.93 -36.90 33.85
CA GLN A 428 -11.60 -35.99 34.80
C GLN A 428 -10.66 -35.45 35.90
N PRO A 429 -9.81 -36.26 36.57
CA PRO A 429 -8.86 -35.74 37.55
C PRO A 429 -7.84 -34.78 36.92
N ALA A 430 -7.41 -35.07 35.69
CA ALA A 430 -6.49 -34.23 34.95
C ALA A 430 -7.12 -32.89 34.53
N LEU A 431 -8.43 -32.87 34.22
CA LEU A 431 -9.18 -31.66 33.93
C LEU A 431 -9.29 -30.76 35.16
N LEU A 432 -9.65 -31.31 36.32
CA LEU A 432 -9.77 -30.54 37.56
C LEU A 432 -8.44 -29.91 37.99
N ASP A 433 -7.32 -30.65 37.90
CA ASP A 433 -5.96 -30.11 38.12
C ASP A 433 -5.64 -28.97 37.13
N CYS A 434 -6.06 -29.07 35.87
CA CYS A 434 -5.88 -27.98 34.90
C CYS A 434 -6.68 -26.72 35.27
N LEU A 435 -7.92 -26.88 35.73
CA LEU A 435 -8.78 -25.76 36.13
C LEU A 435 -8.28 -25.06 37.39
N GLU A 436 -7.79 -25.83 38.36
CA GLU A 436 -7.15 -25.28 39.56
C GLU A 436 -5.91 -24.47 39.20
N ARG A 437 -5.02 -25.04 38.37
CA ARG A 437 -3.82 -24.32 37.86
C ARG A 437 -4.20 -23.08 37.06
N GLY A 438 -5.21 -23.17 36.20
CA GLY A 438 -5.73 -22.02 35.44
C GLY A 438 -6.22 -20.89 36.35
N SER A 439 -6.93 -21.25 37.42
CA SER A 439 -7.42 -20.28 38.42
C SER A 439 -6.28 -19.67 39.22
N LYS A 440 -5.26 -20.46 39.56
CA LYS A 440 -4.03 -19.96 40.19
C LYS A 440 -3.27 -18.99 39.27
N LEU A 441 -3.16 -19.29 37.98
CA LEU A 441 -2.55 -18.38 37.00
C LEU A 441 -3.32 -17.06 36.89
N PHE A 442 -4.65 -17.13 36.83
CA PHE A 442 -5.50 -15.93 36.84
C PHE A 442 -5.26 -15.07 38.09
N GLY A 443 -5.17 -15.68 39.27
CA GLY A 443 -4.81 -14.99 40.51
C GLY A 443 -3.40 -14.41 40.49
N ASN A 444 -2.41 -15.15 39.98
CA ASN A 444 -1.03 -14.68 39.89
C ASN A 444 -0.86 -13.45 38.97
N TYR A 445 -1.71 -13.32 37.95
CA TYR A 445 -1.69 -12.18 37.03
C TYR A 445 -2.47 -10.96 37.53
N HIS A 446 -2.89 -10.95 38.80
CA HIS A 446 -3.71 -9.89 39.36
C HIS A 446 -3.13 -8.49 39.11
N ALA A 447 -1.87 -8.28 39.49
CA ALA A 447 -1.18 -7.00 39.35
C ALA A 447 -0.66 -6.77 37.91
N ALA A 448 0.00 -7.79 37.33
CA ALA A 448 0.53 -7.73 35.98
C ALA A 448 0.73 -9.15 35.42
N THR A 449 0.58 -9.30 34.12
CA THR A 449 0.91 -10.55 33.42
C THR A 449 2.43 -10.62 33.16
N PRO A 450 2.96 -11.82 32.87
CA PRO A 450 4.36 -11.96 32.46
C PRO A 450 4.70 -11.18 31.20
N PHE A 451 3.75 -11.05 30.26
CA PHE A 451 3.92 -10.20 29.08
C PHE A 451 4.05 -8.72 29.46
N ALA A 452 3.18 -8.21 30.34
CA ALA A 452 3.24 -6.83 30.83
C ALA A 452 4.59 -6.53 31.52
N HIS A 453 5.06 -7.43 32.40
CA HIS A 453 6.37 -7.30 33.04
C HIS A 453 7.53 -7.29 32.04
N LYS A 454 7.49 -8.19 31.05
CA LYS A 454 8.55 -8.26 30.04
C LYS A 454 8.54 -7.03 29.14
N LEU A 455 7.36 -6.55 28.74
CA LEU A 455 7.20 -5.32 27.96
C LEU A 455 7.77 -4.12 28.73
N ALA A 456 7.40 -3.96 30.00
CA ALA A 456 7.94 -2.90 30.86
C ALA A 456 9.47 -2.94 30.95
N THR A 457 10.05 -4.14 31.14
CA THR A 457 11.50 -4.34 31.17
C THR A 457 12.17 -3.95 29.85
N LEU A 458 11.59 -4.35 28.71
CA LEU A 458 12.13 -4.04 27.38
C LEU A 458 12.08 -2.54 27.09
N VAL A 459 11.01 -1.87 27.50
CA VAL A 459 10.89 -0.41 27.36
C VAL A 459 11.89 0.29 28.27
N ALA A 460 12.01 -0.10 29.54
CA ALA A 460 12.99 0.49 30.47
C ALA A 460 14.43 0.35 29.95
N ASN A 461 14.80 -0.82 29.44
CA ASN A 461 16.12 -1.06 28.83
C ASN A 461 16.33 -0.23 27.55
N ALA A 462 15.27 -0.04 26.76
CA ALA A 462 15.35 0.75 25.54
C ALA A 462 15.46 2.26 25.81
N VAL A 463 14.81 2.75 26.87
CA VAL A 463 14.84 4.16 27.33
C VAL A 463 16.18 4.52 27.98
N THR A 464 16.80 3.59 28.72
CA THR A 464 18.13 3.79 29.34
C THR A 464 19.29 3.72 28.33
N GLY A 465 19.10 3.04 27.20
CA GLY A 465 20.05 3.05 26.09
C GLY A 465 20.07 4.38 25.33
N LYS A 466 21.09 4.62 24.48
CA LYS A 466 21.20 5.81 23.59
C LYS A 466 20.03 5.98 22.58
N LYS A 467 18.97 5.19 22.66
CA LYS A 467 17.81 5.20 21.75
C LYS A 467 16.75 6.14 22.33
N ARG A 468 16.61 7.33 21.74
CA ARG A 468 15.72 8.40 22.23
C ARG A 468 14.23 8.19 21.95
N SER A 469 13.83 7.13 21.24
CA SER A 469 12.41 6.84 20.99
C SER A 469 12.14 5.34 20.89
N VAL A 470 11.10 4.90 21.61
CA VAL A 470 10.58 3.53 21.58
C VAL A 470 9.18 3.59 20.97
N ALA A 471 8.95 2.83 19.90
CA ALA A 471 7.64 2.66 19.30
C ALA A 471 7.13 1.26 19.64
N ILE A 472 5.98 1.17 20.30
CA ILE A 472 5.31 -0.08 20.61
C ILE A 472 4.13 -0.21 19.65
N VAL A 473 4.06 -1.34 18.94
CA VAL A 473 3.02 -1.59 17.94
C VAL A 473 2.16 -2.75 18.40
N PHE A 474 0.89 -2.47 18.68
CA PHE A 474 -0.12 -3.48 18.98
C PHE A 474 -0.87 -3.86 17.71
N THR A 475 -1.00 -5.16 17.46
CA THR A 475 -1.83 -5.70 16.37
C THR A 475 -3.33 -5.72 16.71
N ASN A 476 -3.69 -5.43 17.96
CA ASN A 476 -5.07 -5.38 18.46
C ASN A 476 -5.35 -4.03 19.16
N ALA A 477 -6.43 -3.36 18.75
CA ALA A 477 -6.85 -2.07 19.31
C ALA A 477 -7.24 -2.17 20.80
N LEU A 478 -7.78 -3.31 21.25
CA LEU A 478 -8.08 -3.56 22.66
C LEU A 478 -6.79 -3.58 23.49
N TYR A 479 -5.74 -4.24 23.00
CA TYR A 479 -4.48 -4.35 23.74
C TYR A 479 -3.81 -2.99 23.87
N ARG A 480 -3.89 -2.15 22.83
CA ARG A 480 -3.45 -0.75 22.92
C ARG A 480 -4.21 0.06 23.99
N ARG A 481 -5.49 -0.23 24.23
CA ARG A 481 -6.31 0.46 25.24
C ARG A 481 -6.08 -0.07 26.65
N LEU A 482 -5.75 -1.35 26.76
CA LEU A 482 -5.41 -2.03 28.01
C LEU A 482 -3.96 -1.81 28.43
N GLU A 483 -3.09 -1.37 27.51
CA GLU A 483 -1.76 -0.92 27.87
C GLU A 483 -1.92 0.20 28.91
N PRO A 484 -1.44 0.01 30.15
CA PRO A 484 -1.37 1.12 31.08
C PRO A 484 -0.51 2.17 30.38
N VAL A 485 -0.94 3.42 30.33
CA VAL A 485 0.01 4.52 30.06
C VAL A 485 1.14 4.26 31.02
N MET A 486 2.30 3.85 30.51
CA MET A 486 3.45 3.45 31.29
C MET A 486 3.81 4.66 32.16
N ASN A 487 3.23 4.72 33.36
CA ASN A 487 3.58 5.67 34.40
C ASN A 487 4.99 5.27 34.81
N LEU A 488 5.95 5.77 34.05
CA LEU A 488 7.38 5.76 34.32
C LEU A 488 7.64 6.66 35.53
N TYR A 489 7.02 6.38 36.67
CA TYR A 489 7.38 6.92 37.98
C TYR A 489 6.81 5.98 39.05
N GLU A 490 7.62 5.00 39.44
CA GLU A 490 8.08 4.79 40.82
C GLU A 490 9.47 4.15 40.80
#